data_AF-A8A8T0-F1
#
_entry.id   AF-A8A8T0-F1
#
_cell.length_a   1.000
_cell.length_b   1.000
_cell.length_c   1.000
_cell.angle_alpha   90.00
_cell.angle_beta   90.00
_cell.angle_gamma   90.00
#
_symmetry.space_group_name_H-M   'P 1'
#
loop_
_entity.id
_entity.type
_entity.pdbx_description
1 polymer ?
#
loop_
_entity_poly.entity_id
_entity_poly.type
_entity_poly.pdbx_seq_one_letter_code
_entity_poly.pdbx_strand_id
1 'polypeptide(L)'
;MAEDEGIVLVVRIGEGENAKEIELTEEVLRKVRVYLRTEYSLEKLAEELGLDGWEEAYEFVKKMPAWLVWIPPTLLRYKMKMIEEKLKNNELQLK
;
A
#
# COMPACT_ATOMS: atom_id res chain seq x y z
N MET A 1 4.03 21.42 11.28
CA MET A 1 4.07 20.02 10.83
C MET A 1 4.08 20.11 9.33
N ALA A 2 5.19 19.74 8.68
CA ALA A 2 5.30 19.86 7.23
C ALA A 2 4.29 18.90 6.60
N GLU A 3 3.35 19.44 5.84
CA GLU A 3 2.61 18.68 4.86
C GLU A 3 3.65 18.20 3.83
N ASP A 4 4.07 16.94 3.94
CA ASP A 4 4.93 16.30 2.94
C ASP A 4 4.05 16.17 1.68
N GLU A 5 4.13 17.16 0.78
CA GLU A 5 3.55 17.13 -0.58
C GLU A 5 4.30 16.11 -1.46
N GLY A 6 4.38 14.86 -1.01
CA GLY A 6 5.04 13.77 -1.70
C GLY A 6 4.04 12.84 -2.39
N ILE A 7 4.56 11.95 -3.23
CA ILE A 7 3.73 10.91 -3.86
C ILE A 7 3.24 9.92 -2.81
N VAL A 8 1.91 9.80 -2.71
CA VAL A 8 1.22 8.79 -1.90
C VAL A 8 0.76 7.65 -2.80
N LEU A 9 1.05 6.42 -2.40
CA LEU A 9 0.49 5.24 -3.04
C LEU A 9 -0.81 4.86 -2.36
N VAL A 10 -1.86 4.70 -3.15
CA VAL A 10 -3.18 4.31 -2.68
C VAL A 10 -3.60 3.06 -3.41
N VAL A 11 -4.12 2.07 -2.66
CA VAL A 11 -4.80 0.91 -3.22
C VAL A 11 -6.29 1.13 -3.10
N ARG A 12 -6.97 1.15 -4.24
CA ARG A 12 -8.43 1.23 -4.30
C ARG A 12 -9.03 -0.17 -4.36
N ILE A 13 -9.83 -0.55 -3.37
CA ILE A 13 -10.58 -1.81 -3.34
C ILE A 13 -12.08 -1.54 -3.58
N GLY A 14 -12.79 -2.52 -4.14
CA GLY A 14 -14.20 -2.36 -4.53
C GLY A 14 -14.41 -1.56 -5.82
N GLU A 15 -15.68 -1.32 -6.16
CA GLU A 15 -16.14 -0.65 -7.38
C GLU A 15 -17.24 0.38 -7.06
N GLY A 16 -17.39 1.38 -7.93
CA GLY A 16 -18.43 2.41 -7.80
C GLY A 16 -18.25 3.31 -6.56
N GLU A 17 -19.37 3.68 -5.93
CA GLU A 17 -19.45 4.58 -4.78
C GLU A 17 -18.98 3.95 -3.45
N ASN A 18 -18.88 2.61 -3.39
CA ASN A 18 -18.43 1.87 -2.21
C ASN A 18 -16.93 1.55 -2.25
N ALA A 19 -16.20 2.11 -3.22
CA ALA A 19 -14.78 1.86 -3.31
C ALA A 19 -14.04 2.51 -2.13
N LYS A 20 -13.18 1.72 -1.47
CA LYS A 20 -12.34 2.19 -0.37
C LYS A 20 -10.93 2.45 -0.88
N GLU A 21 -10.33 3.51 -0.38
CA GLU A 21 -8.98 3.93 -0.72
C GLU A 21 -8.10 3.77 0.51
N ILE A 22 -7.06 2.94 0.38
CA ILE A 22 -6.15 2.61 1.47
C ILE A 22 -4.77 3.17 1.11
N GLU A 23 -4.33 4.15 1.88
CA GLU A 23 -2.99 4.71 1.75
C GLU A 23 -1.94 3.69 2.21
N LEU A 24 -0.97 3.40 1.35
CA LEU A 24 0.12 2.47 1.63
C LEU A 24 1.19 3.17 2.47
N THR A 25 0.90 3.35 3.76
CA THR A 25 1.85 3.88 4.73
C THR A 25 2.85 2.81 5.19
N GLU A 26 3.89 3.22 5.92
CA GLU A 26 4.81 2.26 6.55
C GLU A 26 4.08 1.29 7.49
N GLU A 27 3.06 1.77 8.19
CA GLU A 27 2.30 0.94 9.13
C GLU A 27 1.50 -0.14 8.39
N VAL A 28 0.82 0.24 7.31
CA VAL A 28 0.09 -0.69 6.44
C VAL A 28 1.04 -1.74 5.87
N LEU A 29 2.21 -1.33 5.37
CA LEU A 29 3.21 -2.27 4.87
C LEU A 29 3.78 -3.19 5.96
N ARG A 30 3.87 -2.74 7.22
CA ARG A 30 4.25 -3.61 8.33
C ARG A 30 3.19 -4.67 8.58
N LYS A 31 1.92 -4.30 8.65
CA LYS A 31 0.79 -5.23 8.83
C LYS A 31 0.75 -6.29 7.71
N VAL A 32 0.84 -5.84 6.46
CA VAL A 32 0.90 -6.75 5.30
C VAL A 32 2.12 -7.67 5.35
N ARG A 33 3.29 -7.15 5.73
CA ARG A 33 4.51 -7.96 5.85
C ARG A 33 4.38 -9.02 6.95
N VAL A 34 3.72 -8.70 8.07
CA VAL A 34 3.41 -9.69 9.12
C VAL A 34 2.51 -10.76 8.53
N TYR A 35 1.44 -10.38 7.83
CA TYR A 35 0.56 -11.31 7.11
C TYR A 35 1.33 -12.24 6.16
N LEU A 36 2.20 -11.70 5.30
CA LEU A 36 2.95 -12.49 4.31
C LEU A 36 4.02 -13.41 4.91
N ARG A 37 4.51 -13.13 6.12
CA ARG A 37 5.63 -13.86 6.74
C ARG A 37 5.22 -14.80 7.87
N THR A 38 3.95 -14.76 8.27
CA THR A 38 3.42 -15.57 9.37
C THR A 38 2.18 -16.32 8.90
N GLU A 39 1.69 -17.29 9.66
CA GLU A 39 0.40 -17.96 9.43
C GLU A 39 -0.81 -17.05 9.75
N TYR A 40 -0.68 -15.75 9.48
CA TYR A 40 -1.71 -14.76 9.74
C TYR A 40 -2.87 -14.95 8.75
N SER A 41 -4.10 -14.84 9.25
CA SER A 41 -5.29 -14.97 8.41
C SER A 41 -5.69 -13.63 7.77
N LEU A 42 -6.41 -13.71 6.65
CA LEU A 42 -6.94 -12.52 5.96
C LEU A 42 -7.97 -11.78 6.82
N GLU A 43 -8.71 -12.46 7.69
CA GLU A 43 -9.65 -11.85 8.62
C GLU A 43 -8.92 -10.90 9.59
N LYS A 44 -7.76 -11.32 10.12
CA LYS A 44 -6.97 -10.44 10.99
C LYS A 44 -6.40 -9.26 10.24
N LEU A 45 -5.92 -9.48 9.01
CA LEU A 45 -5.44 -8.37 8.18
C LEU A 45 -6.57 -7.37 7.90
N ALA A 46 -7.79 -7.86 7.65
CA ALA A 46 -8.97 -7.02 7.47
C ALA A 46 -9.24 -6.17 8.71
N GLU A 47 -9.26 -6.78 9.89
CA GLU A 47 -9.47 -6.08 11.16
C GLU A 47 -8.40 -5.00 11.39
N GLU A 48 -7.13 -5.32 11.18
CA GLU A 48 -6.02 -4.37 11.37
C GLU A 48 -6.02 -3.21 10.36
N LEU A 49 -6.60 -3.42 9.18
CA LEU A 49 -6.71 -2.42 8.11
C LEU A 49 -8.09 -1.71 8.09
N GLY A 50 -9.02 -2.08 8.99
CA GLY A 50 -10.37 -1.53 9.02
C GLY A 50 -11.24 -1.92 7.82
N LEU A 51 -11.00 -3.10 7.26
CA LEU A 51 -11.72 -3.66 6.11
C LEU A 51 -12.89 -4.52 6.56
N ASP A 52 -13.93 -4.58 5.73
CA ASP A 52 -15.14 -5.37 5.97
C ASP A 52 -14.91 -6.83 5.58
N GLY A 53 -14.13 -7.52 6.41
CA GLY A 53 -13.89 -8.96 6.28
C GLY A 53 -12.78 -9.36 5.32
N TRP A 54 -12.59 -10.67 5.18
CA TRP A 54 -11.46 -11.26 4.47
C TRP A 54 -11.46 -10.99 2.96
N GLU A 55 -12.63 -10.77 2.35
CA GLU A 55 -12.77 -10.51 0.90
C GLU A 55 -12.11 -9.18 0.51
N GLU A 56 -12.34 -8.12 1.29
CA GLU A 56 -11.70 -6.82 1.07
C GLU A 56 -10.19 -6.88 1.31
N ALA A 57 -9.74 -7.60 2.34
CA ALA A 57 -8.32 -7.82 2.59
C ALA A 57 -7.65 -8.59 1.44
N TYR A 58 -8.33 -9.59 0.88
CA TYR A 58 -7.84 -10.34 -0.27
C TYR A 58 -7.69 -9.43 -1.50
N GLU A 59 -8.71 -8.63 -1.82
CA GLU A 59 -8.67 -7.69 -2.95
C GLU A 59 -7.58 -6.63 -2.77
N PHE A 60 -7.36 -6.16 -1.53
CA PHE A 60 -6.27 -5.26 -1.21
C PHE A 60 -4.90 -5.88 -1.51
N VAL A 61 -4.62 -7.08 -0.97
CA VAL A 61 -3.34 -7.78 -1.19
C VAL A 61 -3.11 -8.08 -2.67
N LYS A 62 -4.16 -8.43 -3.40
CA LYS A 62 -4.10 -8.70 -4.84
C LYS A 62 -3.77 -7.47 -5.68
N LYS A 63 -4.29 -6.30 -5.31
CA LYS A 63 -4.01 -5.03 -6.00
C LYS A 63 -2.69 -4.40 -5.58
N MET A 64 -2.10 -4.84 -4.47
CA MET A 64 -0.80 -4.34 -4.03
C MET A 64 0.31 -4.69 -5.01
N PRO A 65 1.15 -3.71 -5.40
CA PRO A 65 2.33 -3.99 -6.19
C PRO A 65 3.30 -4.95 -5.49
N ALA A 66 3.69 -6.03 -6.17
CA ALA A 66 4.58 -7.05 -5.61
C ALA A 66 5.94 -6.50 -5.12
N TRP A 67 6.46 -5.43 -5.75
CA TRP A 67 7.73 -4.80 -5.35
C TRP A 67 7.69 -4.20 -3.93
N LEU A 68 6.50 -3.87 -3.40
CA LEU A 68 6.34 -3.36 -2.03
C LEU A 68 6.66 -4.42 -0.96
N VAL A 69 6.45 -5.70 -1.27
CA VAL A 69 6.75 -6.80 -0.35
C VAL A 69 8.26 -6.91 -0.10
N TRP A 70 9.06 -6.63 -1.13
CA TRP A 70 10.51 -6.80 -1.10
C TRP A 70 11.24 -5.66 -0.39
N ILE A 71 10.62 -4.48 -0.24
CA ILE A 71 11.24 -3.35 0.43
C ILE A 71 10.90 -3.33 1.93
N PRO A 72 11.89 -3.14 2.82
CA PRO A 72 11.62 -2.83 4.22
C PRO A 72 10.67 -1.63 4.32
N PRO A 73 9.65 -1.66 5.20
CA PRO A 73 8.69 -0.55 5.34
C PRO A 73 9.38 0.79 5.58
N THR A 74 10.49 0.80 6.33
CA THR A 74 11.29 2.00 6.60
C THR A 74 11.91 2.64 5.35
N LEU A 75 12.10 1.88 4.27
CA LEU A 75 12.62 2.37 3.00
C LEU A 75 11.53 2.86 2.05
N LEU A 76 10.25 2.75 2.43
CA LEU A 76 9.14 3.23 1.61
C LEU A 76 9.29 4.70 1.23
N ARG A 77 9.51 5.59 2.21
CA ARG A 77 9.69 7.02 1.97
C ARG A 77 10.84 7.31 0.99
N TYR A 78 11.96 6.61 1.15
CA TYR A 78 13.11 6.78 0.26
C TYR A 78 12.76 6.35 -1.17
N LYS A 79 12.08 5.20 -1.32
CA LYS A 79 11.61 4.73 -2.64
C LYS A 79 10.59 5.67 -3.26
N MET A 80 9.68 6.26 -2.47
CA MET A 80 8.70 7.22 -2.98
C MET A 80 9.38 8.48 -3.50
N LYS A 81 10.37 9.02 -2.76
CA LYS A 81 11.19 10.15 -3.24
C LYS A 81 11.91 9.83 -4.55
N MET A 82 12.52 8.65 -4.66
CA MET A 82 13.18 8.26 -5.92
C MET A 82 12.20 8.16 -7.10
N ILE A 83 10.98 7.66 -6.87
CA ILE A 83 9.95 7.59 -7.91
C ILE A 83 9.49 8.99 -8.31
N GLU A 84 9.31 9.87 -7.32
CA GLU A 84 8.96 11.27 -7.55
C GLU A 84 10.02 12.02 -8.37
N GLU A 85 11.30 11.87 -8.03
CA GLU A 85 12.40 12.47 -8.79
C GLU A 85 12.43 11.97 -10.23
N LYS A 86 12.25 10.66 -10.44
CA LYS A 86 12.20 10.09 -11.78
C LYS A 86 10.99 10.53 -12.60
N LEU A 87 9.85 10.76 -11.95
CA LEU A 87 8.67 11.32 -12.62
C LEU A 87 8.91 12.78 -13.01
N LYS A 88 9.50 13.59 -12.11
CA LYS A 88 9.89 14.98 -12.42
C LYS A 88 10.89 15.05 -13.58
N ASN A 89 11.79 14.07 -13.68
CA ASN A 89 12.78 13.98 -14.75
C ASN A 89 12.24 13.32 -16.04
N ASN A 90 10.95 12.97 -16.13
CA ASN A 90 10.33 12.23 -17.24
C ASN A 90 11.00 10.86 -17.55
N GLU A 91 11.73 10.29 -16.58
CA GLU A 91 12.41 8.98 -16.70
C GLU A 91 11.45 7.81 -16.43
N LEU A 92 10.27 8.08 -15.88
CA LEU A 92 9.21 7.11 -15.63
C LEU A 92 7.89 7.64 -16.17
N GLN A 93 7.13 6.80 -16.86
CA GLN A 93 5.74 7.07 -17.20
C GLN A 93 4.86 6.04 -16.49
N LEU A 94 4.03 6.52 -15.56
CA LEU A 94 2.95 5.72 -14.99
C LEU A 94 1.86 5.63 -16.06
N LYS A 95 1.58 4.41 -16.54
CA LYS A 95 0.51 4.13 -17.48
C LYS A 95 -0.82 3.94 -16.76
#